data_AF-A0A521XSK1-F1
#
_entry.id   AF-A0A521XSK1-F1
#
_cell.length_a   1.000
_cell.length_b   1.000
_cell.length_c   1.000
_cell.angle_alpha   90.00
_cell.angle_beta   90.00
_cell.angle_gamma   90.00
#
_symmetry.space_group_name_H-M   'P 1'
#
loop_
_entity.id
_entity.type
_entity.pdbx_description
1 polymer ?
#
loop_
_entity_poly.entity_id
_entity_poly.type
_entity_poly.pdbx_seq_one_letter_code
_entity_poly.pdbx_strand_id
1 'polypeptide(L)'
;MSPTESERPAGKSATRTGRQRPARRWGKAGYVALFIILALTAVQCIRLGMAGLLVQTAQFEVDRWTPASRTPGVAEISRTAKYLTESLGYTPDNPWALEGVGALDLAKMRASRIPRQAHAAARDAHARFRKALLQRPTSPFLWANLALTKLYLDEIDDELLTALRHADELGPWEPSVQQTTLFVGLAVWRDLDPALRQVLARTVERGASRNANKMFEIVKSYTRFDLICAIEKYQAIAAADCGKAAETAKSAKSAKPAAPTNKGYRQ
;
A
#
# COMPACT_ATOMS: atom_id res chain seq x y z
N MET A 1 46.42 33.08 44.04
CA MET A 1 46.85 31.81 43.40
C MET A 1 47.49 32.17 42.09
N SER A 2 48.73 31.76 41.94
CA SER A 2 49.78 32.40 41.15
C SER A 2 49.76 32.02 39.66
N PRO A 3 50.31 32.88 38.79
CA PRO A 3 50.58 32.53 37.40
C PRO A 3 51.88 31.71 37.35
N THR A 4 51.88 30.61 36.60
CA THR A 4 53.12 29.93 36.22
C THR A 4 53.28 30.04 34.72
N GLU A 5 54.22 30.91 34.33
CA GLU A 5 54.86 30.94 33.02
C GLU A 5 55.46 29.57 32.71
N SER A 6 55.10 29.03 31.55
CA SER A 6 55.78 27.89 30.95
C SER A 6 56.40 28.35 29.64
N GLU A 7 57.72 28.40 29.64
CA GLU A 7 58.59 28.70 28.50
C GLU A 7 58.27 27.81 27.30
N ARG A 8 58.17 28.43 26.11
CA ARG A 8 58.11 27.73 24.82
C ARG A 8 59.53 27.59 24.26
N PRO A 9 60.00 26.37 23.95
CA PRO A 9 61.23 26.22 23.20
C PRO A 9 61.00 26.56 21.71
N ALA A 10 61.93 27.36 21.17
CA ALA A 10 62.04 27.68 19.75
C ALA A 10 62.34 26.40 18.94
N GLY A 11 61.29 25.76 18.45
CA GLY A 11 61.35 24.62 17.55
C GLY A 11 61.67 25.04 16.12
N LYS A 12 62.86 24.64 15.68
CA LYS A 12 63.44 24.76 14.33
C LYS A 12 62.40 24.62 13.21
N SER A 13 62.43 25.58 12.29
CA SER A 13 61.77 25.60 10.99
C SER A 13 62.17 24.39 10.15
N ALA A 14 61.41 23.31 10.26
CA ALA A 14 61.47 22.20 9.33
C ALA A 14 60.97 22.67 7.97
N THR A 15 61.89 22.75 7.01
CA THR A 15 61.64 22.93 5.58
C THR A 15 60.57 21.94 5.13
N ARG A 16 59.35 22.46 4.92
CA ARG A 16 58.21 21.75 4.34
C ARG A 16 58.54 21.49 2.88
N THR A 17 59.33 20.45 2.62
CA THR A 17 59.58 19.93 1.27
C THR A 17 58.24 19.49 0.70
N GLY A 18 57.67 20.35 -0.14
CA GLY A 18 56.44 20.06 -0.85
C GLY A 18 56.66 18.85 -1.73
N ARG A 19 56.28 17.66 -1.25
CA ARG A 19 56.02 16.50 -2.10
C ARG A 19 54.86 16.87 -3.02
N GLN A 20 55.18 17.46 -4.16
CA GLN A 20 54.27 17.56 -5.28
C GLN A 20 53.85 16.13 -5.63
N ARG A 21 52.61 15.76 -5.27
CA ARG A 21 52.04 14.48 -5.69
C ARG A 21 52.06 14.49 -7.23
N PRO A 22 52.70 13.51 -7.90
CA PRO A 22 52.74 13.49 -9.35
C PRO A 22 51.30 13.50 -9.87
N ALA A 23 50.96 14.51 -10.66
CA ALA A 23 49.67 14.60 -11.31
C ALA A 23 49.51 13.33 -12.16
N ARG A 24 48.65 12.41 -11.71
CA ARG A 24 48.37 11.14 -12.40
C ARG A 24 47.76 11.50 -13.75
N ARG A 25 48.58 11.59 -14.80
CA ARG A 25 48.14 11.87 -16.17
C ARG A 25 47.31 10.68 -16.65
N TRP A 26 46.00 10.87 -16.77
CA TRP A 26 45.13 9.88 -17.39
C TRP A 26 45.56 9.73 -18.85
N GLY A 27 45.98 8.54 -19.26
CA GLY A 27 46.27 8.27 -20.67
C GLY A 27 45.01 8.36 -21.52
N LYS A 28 45.16 8.37 -22.85
CA LYS A 28 44.03 8.37 -23.80
C LYS A 28 43.00 7.27 -23.47
N ALA A 29 43.45 6.11 -23.02
CA ALA A 29 42.60 5.01 -22.56
C ALA A 29 41.69 5.39 -21.37
N GLY A 30 42.16 6.23 -20.44
CA GLY A 30 41.36 6.70 -19.32
C GLY A 30 40.21 7.61 -19.75
N TYR A 31 40.44 8.48 -20.74
CA TYR A 31 39.39 9.33 -21.30
C TYR A 31 38.36 8.53 -22.09
N VAL A 32 38.81 7.54 -22.87
CA VAL A 32 37.90 6.63 -23.60
C VAL A 32 37.03 5.84 -22.62
N ALA A 33 37.61 5.28 -21.55
CA ALA A 33 36.86 4.57 -20.53
C ALA A 33 35.82 5.47 -19.83
N LEU A 34 36.22 6.71 -19.47
CA LEU A 34 35.32 7.69 -18.89
C LEU A 34 34.15 8.03 -19.83
N PHE A 35 34.44 8.25 -21.12
CA PHE A 35 33.41 8.53 -22.12
C PHE A 35 32.41 7.39 -22.27
N ILE A 36 32.88 6.14 -22.29
CA ILE A 36 32.01 4.96 -22.34
C ILE A 36 31.11 4.89 -21.10
N ILE A 37 31.66 5.10 -19.90
CA ILE A 37 30.88 5.11 -18.65
C ILE A 37 29.82 6.21 -18.71
N LEU A 38 30.18 7.42 -19.13
CA LEU A 38 29.24 8.53 -19.27
C LEU A 38 28.13 8.21 -20.28
N ALA A 39 28.45 7.65 -21.44
CA ALA A 39 27.48 7.25 -22.44
C ALA A 39 26.51 6.18 -21.91
N LEU A 40 27.03 5.16 -21.21
CA LEU A 40 26.19 4.13 -20.58
C LEU A 40 25.27 4.72 -19.50
N THR A 41 25.77 5.61 -18.65
CA THR A 41 24.93 6.29 -17.64
C THR A 41 23.87 7.17 -18.28
N ALA A 42 24.19 7.89 -19.36
CA ALA A 42 23.24 8.71 -20.09
C ALA A 42 22.09 7.86 -20.66
N VAL A 43 22.40 6.71 -21.26
CA VAL A 43 21.39 5.76 -21.75
C VAL A 43 20.49 5.26 -20.61
N GLN A 44 21.07 4.92 -19.44
CA GLN A 44 20.27 4.50 -18.29
C GLN A 44 19.35 5.61 -17.77
N CYS A 45 19.85 6.85 -17.67
CA CYS A 45 19.04 8.00 -17.28
C CYS A 45 17.88 8.25 -18.25
N ILE A 46 18.11 8.12 -19.57
CA ILE A 46 17.05 8.25 -20.58
C ILE A 46 15.99 7.16 -20.40
N ARG A 47 16.39 5.90 -20.20
CA ARG A 47 15.45 4.78 -19.96
C ARG A 47 14.60 5.00 -18.72
N LEU A 48 15.22 5.41 -17.60
CA LEU A 48 14.51 5.73 -16.37
C LEU A 48 13.57 6.92 -16.54
N GLY A 49 14.00 7.98 -17.22
CA GLY A 49 13.18 9.15 -17.52
C GLY A 49 11.95 8.80 -18.35
N MET A 50 12.11 8.00 -19.41
CA MET A 50 11.00 7.52 -20.24
C MET A 50 10.03 6.64 -19.45
N ALA A 51 10.55 5.73 -18.63
CA ALA A 51 9.73 4.88 -17.77
C ALA A 51 8.88 5.72 -16.79
N GLY A 52 9.48 6.75 -16.18
CA GLY A 52 8.79 7.69 -15.28
C GLY A 52 7.72 8.51 -16.00
N LEU A 53 8.03 9.05 -17.18
CA LEU A 53 7.08 9.84 -17.98
C LEU A 53 5.82 9.04 -18.35
N LEU A 54 6.00 7.76 -18.72
CA LEU A 54 4.88 6.87 -19.04
C LEU A 54 3.99 6.58 -17.82
N VAL A 55 4.60 6.34 -16.66
CA VAL A 55 3.86 6.18 -15.39
C VAL A 55 3.08 7.45 -15.06
N GLN A 56 3.71 8.62 -15.16
CA GLN A 56 3.06 9.89 -14.86
C GLN A 56 1.88 10.16 -15.81
N THR A 57 2.03 9.80 -17.09
CA THR A 57 0.95 9.91 -18.08
C THR A 57 -0.21 8.97 -17.75
N ALA A 58 0.08 7.74 -17.35
CA ALA A 58 -0.93 6.80 -16.87
C ALA A 58 -1.66 7.33 -15.62
N GLN A 59 -0.93 7.92 -14.67
CA GLN A 59 -1.50 8.53 -13.46
C GLN A 59 -2.40 9.71 -13.79
N PHE A 60 -1.98 10.60 -14.70
CA PHE A 60 -2.84 11.70 -15.12
C PHE A 60 -4.16 11.25 -15.73
N GLU A 61 -4.16 10.19 -16.56
CA GLU A 61 -5.41 9.64 -17.10
C GLU A 61 -6.27 9.03 -15.99
N VAL A 62 -5.65 8.39 -14.99
CA VAL A 62 -6.37 7.85 -13.82
C VAL A 62 -6.95 8.97 -12.95
N ASP A 63 -6.24 10.07 -12.76
CA ASP A 63 -6.72 11.18 -11.96
C ASP A 63 -7.87 11.91 -12.64
N ARG A 64 -7.94 11.91 -13.99
CA ARG A 64 -9.01 12.57 -14.74
C ARG A 64 -10.38 11.92 -14.55
N TRP A 65 -10.45 10.60 -14.40
CA TRP A 65 -11.74 9.90 -14.27
C TRP A 65 -12.17 9.66 -12.80
N THR A 66 -11.28 9.91 -11.83
CA THR A 66 -11.51 9.53 -10.42
C THR A 66 -12.48 10.49 -9.71
N PRO A 67 -12.34 11.82 -9.81
CA PRO A 67 -13.27 12.77 -9.23
C PRO A 67 -14.64 12.77 -9.89
N ALA A 68 -14.72 12.40 -11.17
CA ALA A 68 -15.94 12.48 -11.96
C ALA A 68 -17.02 11.45 -11.57
N SER A 69 -16.72 10.53 -10.64
CA SER A 69 -17.56 9.35 -10.34
C SER A 69 -17.98 8.60 -11.62
N ARG A 70 -17.19 8.74 -12.69
CA ARG A 70 -17.47 8.20 -14.01
C ARG A 70 -16.75 6.88 -14.11
N THR A 71 -17.46 5.84 -14.55
CA THR A 71 -16.82 4.59 -14.94
C THR A 71 -15.99 4.83 -16.20
N PRO A 72 -14.68 4.52 -16.15
CA PRO A 72 -13.83 4.51 -17.34
C PRO A 72 -14.44 3.87 -18.57
N GLY A 73 -14.18 4.42 -19.76
CA GLY A 73 -14.33 3.66 -20.99
C GLY A 73 -13.25 2.58 -21.11
N VAL A 74 -13.58 1.46 -21.76
CA VAL A 74 -12.62 0.37 -22.05
C VAL A 74 -11.37 0.87 -22.79
N ALA A 75 -11.54 1.85 -23.69
CA ALA A 75 -10.44 2.47 -24.43
C ALA A 75 -9.48 3.27 -23.53
N GLU A 76 -10.00 3.96 -22.51
CA GLU A 76 -9.17 4.69 -21.54
C GLU A 76 -8.38 3.71 -20.66
N ILE A 77 -9.02 2.65 -20.16
CA ILE A 77 -8.34 1.57 -19.40
C ILE A 77 -7.22 0.95 -20.25
N SER A 78 -7.51 0.62 -21.51
CA SER A 78 -6.54 0.00 -22.41
C SER A 78 -5.34 0.92 -22.68
N ARG A 79 -5.57 2.24 -22.75
CA ARG A 79 -4.52 3.25 -22.93
C ARG A 79 -3.63 3.35 -21.69
N THR A 80 -4.22 3.43 -20.50
CA THR A 80 -3.48 3.43 -19.23
C THR A 80 -2.64 2.15 -19.07
N ALA A 81 -3.23 0.99 -19.40
CA ALA A 81 -2.53 -0.28 -19.40
C ALA A 81 -1.33 -0.30 -20.35
N LYS A 82 -1.48 0.29 -21.54
CA LYS A 82 -0.41 0.41 -22.53
C LYS A 82 0.76 1.22 -21.97
N TYR A 83 0.52 2.42 -21.41
CA TYR A 83 1.59 3.25 -20.83
C TYR A 83 2.35 2.54 -19.71
N LEU A 84 1.64 1.87 -18.80
CA LEU A 84 2.28 1.14 -17.71
C LEU A 84 3.10 -0.05 -18.22
N THR A 85 2.60 -0.79 -19.20
CA THR A 85 3.31 -1.93 -19.79
C THR A 85 4.53 -1.48 -20.60
N GLU A 86 4.43 -0.38 -21.35
CA GLU A 86 5.57 0.22 -22.05
C GLU A 86 6.64 0.71 -21.06
N SER A 87 6.24 1.29 -19.91
CA SER A 87 7.16 1.68 -18.84
C SER A 87 7.98 0.49 -18.33
N LEU A 88 7.35 -0.68 -18.16
CA LEU A 88 8.03 -1.93 -17.80
C LEU A 88 8.96 -2.43 -18.91
N GLY A 89 8.72 -2.09 -20.17
CA GLY A 89 9.66 -2.35 -21.27
C GLY A 89 10.97 -1.57 -21.13
N TYR A 90 10.91 -0.33 -20.63
CA TYR A 90 12.12 0.46 -20.34
C TYR A 90 12.81 0.02 -19.06
N THR A 91 12.04 -0.19 -18.00
CA THR A 91 12.52 -0.57 -16.66
C THR A 91 11.60 -1.66 -16.08
N PRO A 92 11.96 -2.96 -16.24
CA PRO A 92 11.13 -4.10 -15.82
C PRO A 92 10.76 -4.16 -14.34
N ASP A 93 11.52 -3.41 -13.55
CA ASP A 93 11.40 -3.34 -12.12
C ASP A 93 10.81 -1.99 -11.66
N ASN A 94 10.27 -1.15 -12.55
CA ASN A 94 9.68 0.13 -12.13
C ASN A 94 8.52 -0.10 -11.14
N PRO A 95 8.63 0.37 -9.88
CA PRO A 95 7.70 -0.04 -8.83
C PRO A 95 6.33 0.64 -8.99
N TRP A 96 6.28 1.85 -9.55
CA TRP A 96 5.01 2.52 -9.85
C TRP A 96 4.28 1.86 -11.02
N ALA A 97 5.02 1.42 -12.04
CA ALA A 97 4.42 0.70 -13.15
C ALA A 97 3.90 -0.68 -12.69
N LEU A 98 4.66 -1.41 -11.86
CA LEU A 98 4.23 -2.67 -11.26
C LEU A 98 2.97 -2.50 -10.41
N GLU A 99 2.91 -1.46 -9.57
CA GLU A 99 1.72 -1.11 -8.78
C GLU A 99 0.50 -0.85 -9.68
N GLY A 100 0.66 -0.01 -10.71
CA GLY A 100 -0.41 0.31 -11.64
C GLY A 100 -0.93 -0.90 -12.41
N VAL A 101 -0.04 -1.76 -12.93
CA VAL A 101 -0.47 -2.98 -13.62
C VAL A 101 -1.13 -3.96 -12.66
N GLY A 102 -0.61 -4.13 -11.43
CA GLY A 102 -1.26 -4.96 -10.42
C GLY A 102 -2.68 -4.48 -10.06
N ALA A 103 -2.90 -3.17 -9.99
CA ALA A 103 -4.24 -2.61 -9.80
C ALA A 103 -5.17 -2.91 -10.98
N LEU A 104 -4.66 -2.87 -12.22
CA LEU A 104 -5.41 -3.29 -13.40
C LEU A 104 -5.74 -4.78 -13.38
N ASP A 105 -4.85 -5.62 -12.87
CA ASP A 105 -5.11 -7.05 -12.74
C ASP A 105 -6.20 -7.35 -11.69
N LEU A 106 -6.23 -6.62 -10.57
CA LEU A 106 -7.36 -6.66 -9.64
C LEU A 106 -8.67 -6.21 -10.29
N ALA A 107 -8.64 -5.20 -11.17
CA ALA A 107 -9.81 -4.77 -11.92
C ALA A 107 -10.28 -5.86 -12.91
N LYS A 108 -9.36 -6.50 -13.65
CA LYS A 108 -9.66 -7.64 -14.53
C LYS A 108 -10.27 -8.80 -13.75
N MET A 109 -9.72 -9.10 -12.58
CA MET A 109 -10.23 -10.16 -11.70
C MET A 109 -11.70 -9.91 -11.32
N ARG A 110 -12.05 -8.69 -10.89
CA ARG A 110 -13.44 -8.33 -10.54
C ARG A 110 -14.39 -8.32 -11.74
N ALA A 111 -13.89 -7.99 -12.92
CA ALA A 111 -14.68 -7.94 -14.15
C ALA A 111 -14.87 -9.34 -14.78
N SER A 112 -14.00 -10.29 -14.46
CA SER A 112 -14.04 -11.64 -15.05
C SER A 112 -15.21 -12.45 -14.51
N ARG A 113 -15.97 -13.07 -15.43
CA ARG A 113 -17.01 -14.07 -15.10
C ARG A 113 -16.45 -15.49 -15.05
N ILE A 114 -15.18 -15.68 -15.41
CA ILE A 114 -14.53 -16.99 -15.46
C ILE A 114 -13.61 -17.13 -14.23
N PRO A 115 -13.91 -18.03 -13.28
CA PRO A 115 -13.16 -18.14 -12.02
C PRO A 115 -11.65 -18.34 -12.21
N ARG A 116 -11.24 -19.15 -13.19
CA ARG A 116 -9.81 -19.39 -13.48
C ARG A 116 -9.09 -18.12 -13.94
N GLN A 117 -9.73 -17.28 -14.76
CA GLN A 117 -9.16 -16.01 -15.20
C GLN A 117 -9.09 -15.01 -14.05
N ALA A 118 -10.13 -14.98 -13.20
CA ALA A 118 -10.15 -14.14 -12.01
C ALA A 118 -9.01 -14.50 -11.05
N HIS A 119 -8.84 -15.79 -10.76
CA HIS A 119 -7.76 -16.30 -9.92
C HIS A 119 -6.37 -16.04 -10.52
N ALA A 120 -6.19 -16.26 -11.83
CA ALA A 120 -4.92 -15.95 -12.51
C ALA A 120 -4.57 -14.46 -12.40
N ALA A 121 -5.54 -13.56 -12.62
CA ALA A 121 -5.33 -12.13 -12.48
C ALA A 121 -5.01 -11.71 -11.03
N ALA A 122 -5.61 -12.34 -10.02
CA ALA A 122 -5.24 -12.10 -8.62
C ALA A 122 -3.80 -12.57 -8.32
N ARG A 123 -3.36 -13.73 -8.81
CA ARG A 123 -1.98 -14.21 -8.65
C ARG A 123 -0.96 -13.27 -9.29
N ASP A 124 -1.30 -12.78 -10.48
CA ASP A 124 -0.55 -11.79 -11.23
C ASP A 124 -0.39 -10.48 -10.45
N ALA A 125 -1.49 -9.97 -9.88
CA ALA A 125 -1.48 -8.79 -9.03
C ALA A 125 -0.59 -9.00 -7.78
N HIS A 126 -0.72 -10.15 -7.12
CA HIS A 126 0.07 -10.49 -5.92
C HIS A 126 1.57 -10.46 -6.21
N ALA A 127 2.00 -11.10 -7.29
CA ALA A 127 3.40 -11.11 -7.71
C ALA A 127 3.92 -9.70 -8.01
N ARG A 128 3.13 -8.85 -8.70
CA ARG A 128 3.50 -7.47 -9.01
C ARG A 128 3.59 -6.59 -7.76
N PHE A 129 2.65 -6.69 -6.83
CA PHE A 129 2.67 -5.93 -5.58
C PHE A 129 3.85 -6.33 -4.69
N ARG A 130 4.13 -7.64 -4.55
CA ARG A 130 5.32 -8.10 -3.83
C ARG A 130 6.60 -7.57 -4.45
N LYS A 131 6.72 -7.61 -5.78
CA LYS A 131 7.88 -7.07 -6.49
C LYS A 131 8.04 -5.56 -6.31
N ALA A 132 6.94 -4.80 -6.34
CA ALA A 132 6.97 -3.37 -6.09
C ALA A 132 7.34 -3.02 -4.64
N LEU A 133 6.89 -3.82 -3.66
CA LEU A 133 7.20 -3.63 -2.24
C LEU A 133 8.69 -3.80 -1.93
N LEU A 134 9.42 -4.62 -2.69
CA LEU A 134 10.89 -4.73 -2.54
C LEU A 134 11.60 -3.38 -2.76
N GLN A 135 10.99 -2.45 -3.49
CA GLN A 135 11.56 -1.14 -3.77
C GLN A 135 10.88 0.00 -3.01
N ARG A 136 9.59 -0.17 -2.69
CA ARG A 136 8.78 0.82 -1.97
C ARG A 136 8.09 0.18 -0.77
N PRO A 137 8.85 -0.28 0.25
CA PRO A 137 8.27 -0.94 1.43
C PRO A 137 7.44 0.02 2.30
N THR A 138 7.55 1.33 2.07
CA THR A 138 6.79 2.38 2.78
C THR A 138 5.50 2.79 2.06
N SER A 139 5.11 2.13 0.96
CA SER A 139 3.88 2.48 0.23
C SER A 139 2.64 1.87 0.89
N PRO A 140 1.73 2.67 1.48
CA PRO A 140 0.53 2.13 2.10
C PRO A 140 -0.45 1.51 1.10
N PHE A 141 -0.48 2.04 -0.14
CA PHE A 141 -1.33 1.51 -1.20
C PHE A 141 -0.91 0.10 -1.63
N LEU A 142 0.40 -0.16 -1.72
CA LEU A 142 0.92 -1.49 -2.04
C LEU A 142 0.55 -2.50 -0.96
N TRP A 143 0.69 -2.14 0.32
CA TRP A 143 0.30 -3.01 1.43
C TRP A 143 -1.21 -3.29 1.46
N ALA A 144 -2.04 -2.25 1.28
CA ALA A 144 -3.49 -2.42 1.22
C ALA A 144 -3.92 -3.32 0.05
N ASN A 145 -3.33 -3.10 -1.14
CA ASN A 145 -3.61 -3.91 -2.31
C ASN A 145 -3.06 -5.34 -2.19
N LEU A 146 -1.94 -5.54 -1.49
CA LEU A 146 -1.42 -6.88 -1.18
C LEU A 146 -2.41 -7.63 -0.29
N ALA A 147 -2.86 -7.04 0.81
CA ALA A 147 -3.87 -7.63 1.71
C ALA A 147 -5.16 -7.99 0.95
N LEU A 148 -5.62 -7.07 0.09
CA LEU A 148 -6.81 -7.28 -0.73
C LEU A 148 -6.63 -8.42 -1.73
N THR A 149 -5.46 -8.53 -2.35
CA THR A 149 -5.17 -9.62 -3.29
C THR A 149 -5.12 -10.97 -2.58
N LYS A 150 -4.49 -11.03 -1.39
CA LYS A 150 -4.46 -12.22 -0.54
C LYS A 150 -5.86 -12.68 -0.17
N LEU A 151 -6.75 -11.76 0.20
CA LEU A 151 -8.16 -12.06 0.44
C LEU A 151 -8.83 -12.69 -0.78
N TYR A 152 -8.62 -12.14 -1.99
CA TYR A 152 -9.22 -12.69 -3.21
C TYR A 152 -8.65 -14.05 -3.63
N LEU A 153 -7.45 -14.38 -3.15
CA LEU A 153 -6.85 -15.70 -3.33
C LEU A 153 -7.26 -16.71 -2.24
N ASP A 154 -8.09 -16.28 -1.27
CA ASP A 154 -8.45 -17.07 -0.08
C ASP A 154 -7.22 -17.48 0.76
N GLU A 155 -6.16 -16.65 0.72
CA GLU A 155 -4.91 -16.89 1.44
C GLU A 155 -4.89 -16.04 2.72
N ILE A 156 -5.56 -16.50 3.78
CA ILE A 156 -5.61 -15.85 5.09
C ILE A 156 -4.42 -16.32 5.94
N ASP A 157 -3.27 -15.67 5.77
CA ASP A 157 -2.03 -16.01 6.44
C ASP A 157 -1.30 -14.78 7.02
N ASP A 158 -0.10 -15.00 7.56
CA ASP A 158 0.71 -13.93 8.18
C ASP A 158 1.05 -12.79 7.22
N GLU A 159 1.13 -13.05 5.90
CA GLU A 159 1.39 -12.01 4.90
C GLU A 159 0.18 -11.07 4.79
N LEU A 160 -1.05 -11.61 4.79
CA LEU A 160 -2.27 -10.80 4.81
C LEU A 160 -2.32 -9.93 6.08
N LEU A 161 -2.10 -10.54 7.25
CA LEU A 161 -2.17 -9.82 8.53
C LEU A 161 -1.09 -8.74 8.65
N THR A 162 0.11 -9.03 8.16
CA THR A 162 1.22 -8.06 8.12
C THR A 162 0.92 -6.92 7.15
N ALA A 163 0.33 -7.22 5.99
CA ALA A 163 -0.07 -6.21 5.03
C ALA A 163 -1.15 -5.28 5.59
N LEU A 164 -2.12 -5.79 6.36
CA LEU A 164 -3.12 -4.96 7.06
C LEU A 164 -2.47 -4.00 8.06
N ARG A 165 -1.52 -4.48 8.88
CA ARG A 165 -0.80 -3.64 9.85
C ARG A 165 -0.03 -2.51 9.16
N HIS A 166 0.77 -2.84 8.15
CA HIS A 166 1.54 -1.83 7.44
C HIS A 166 0.67 -0.84 6.65
N ALA A 167 -0.44 -1.29 6.07
CA ALA A 167 -1.39 -0.39 5.41
C ALA A 167 -1.94 0.66 6.39
N ASP A 168 -2.31 0.24 7.61
CA ASP A 168 -2.77 1.16 8.66
C ASP A 168 -1.67 2.10 9.15
N GLU A 169 -0.48 1.57 9.44
CA GLU A 169 0.65 2.33 9.98
C GLU A 169 1.15 3.40 9.00
N LEU A 170 1.25 3.05 7.72
CA LEU A 170 1.83 3.92 6.69
C LEU A 170 0.78 4.84 6.03
N GLY A 171 -0.50 4.46 6.05
CA GLY A 171 -1.59 5.18 5.40
C GLY A 171 -2.80 5.47 6.28
N PRO A 172 -2.64 5.89 7.55
CA PRO A 172 -3.76 6.01 8.49
C PRO A 172 -4.76 7.10 8.09
N TRP A 173 -4.39 8.00 7.17
CA TRP A 173 -5.20 9.14 6.70
C TRP A 173 -5.54 9.10 5.20
N GLU A 174 -5.11 8.05 4.50
CA GLU A 174 -5.34 7.87 3.07
C GLU A 174 -6.70 7.19 2.85
N PRO A 175 -7.71 7.87 2.26
CA PRO A 175 -9.07 7.34 2.16
C PRO A 175 -9.19 5.96 1.53
N SER A 176 -8.52 5.73 0.39
CA SER A 176 -8.62 4.45 -0.33
C SER A 176 -7.90 3.33 0.41
N VAL A 177 -6.82 3.65 1.14
CA VAL A 177 -6.13 2.70 2.03
C VAL A 177 -7.06 2.32 3.19
N GLN A 178 -7.64 3.30 3.90
CA GLN A 178 -8.60 3.05 4.98
C GLN A 178 -9.77 2.17 4.53
N GLN A 179 -10.35 2.46 3.37
CA GLN A 179 -11.46 1.70 2.81
C GLN A 179 -11.05 0.26 2.51
N THR A 180 -9.90 0.06 1.87
CA THR A 180 -9.40 -1.27 1.51
C THR A 180 -9.04 -2.07 2.75
N THR A 181 -8.29 -1.48 3.69
CA THR A 181 -7.93 -2.08 4.98
C THR A 181 -9.17 -2.46 5.78
N LEU A 182 -10.18 -1.60 5.84
CA LEU A 182 -11.44 -1.91 6.51
C LEU A 182 -12.18 -3.06 5.82
N PHE A 183 -12.33 -3.00 4.49
CA PHE A 183 -13.00 -4.04 3.72
C PHE A 183 -12.37 -5.41 3.95
N VAL A 184 -11.04 -5.51 3.83
CA VAL A 184 -10.30 -6.75 4.03
C VAL A 184 -10.38 -7.20 5.48
N GLY A 185 -10.14 -6.29 6.43
CA GLY A 185 -10.17 -6.58 7.84
C GLY A 185 -11.53 -7.09 8.35
N LEU A 186 -12.64 -6.55 7.84
CA LEU A 186 -13.97 -7.07 8.17
C LEU A 186 -14.24 -8.44 7.54
N ALA A 187 -13.71 -8.71 6.36
CA ALA A 187 -13.83 -10.01 5.70
C ALA A 187 -13.19 -11.15 6.51
N VAL A 188 -12.03 -10.88 7.13
CA VAL A 188 -11.27 -11.85 7.92
C VAL A 188 -11.37 -11.62 9.43
N TRP A 189 -12.43 -10.95 9.90
CA TRP A 189 -12.51 -10.45 11.28
C TRP A 189 -12.27 -11.52 12.36
N ARG A 190 -12.69 -12.76 12.10
CA ARG A 190 -12.56 -13.89 13.03
C ARG A 190 -11.10 -14.26 13.28
N ASP A 191 -10.26 -14.11 12.26
CA ASP A 191 -8.84 -14.48 12.27
C ASP A 191 -7.94 -13.35 12.80
N LEU A 192 -8.49 -12.15 12.96
CA LEU A 192 -7.76 -11.02 13.51
C LEU A 192 -7.49 -11.16 15.00
N ASP A 193 -6.24 -10.87 15.40
CA ASP A 193 -5.88 -10.67 16.79
C ASP A 193 -6.55 -9.41 17.39
N PRO A 194 -6.61 -9.30 18.73
CA PRO A 194 -7.24 -8.15 19.38
C PRO A 194 -6.63 -6.79 19.01
N ALA A 195 -5.32 -6.73 18.74
CA ALA A 195 -4.64 -5.48 18.39
C ALA A 195 -5.07 -4.99 17.00
N LEU A 196 -5.17 -5.90 16.03
CA LEU A 196 -5.59 -5.58 14.67
C LEU A 196 -7.09 -5.24 14.60
N ARG A 197 -7.93 -5.85 15.45
CA ARG A 197 -9.33 -5.41 15.62
C ARG A 197 -9.44 -3.97 16.12
N GLN A 198 -8.59 -3.56 17.07
CA GLN A 198 -8.54 -2.17 17.53
C GLN A 198 -8.03 -1.21 16.44
N VAL A 199 -7.05 -1.64 15.64
CA VAL A 199 -6.59 -0.90 14.45
C VAL A 199 -7.75 -0.61 13.49
N LEU A 200 -8.58 -1.62 13.20
CA LEU A 200 -9.74 -1.43 12.33
C LEU A 200 -10.80 -0.51 12.94
N ALA A 201 -11.06 -0.61 14.25
CA ALA A 201 -11.96 0.31 14.93
C ALA A 201 -11.49 1.77 14.79
N ARG A 202 -10.19 2.04 14.98
CA ARG A 202 -9.60 3.36 14.74
C ARG A 202 -9.65 3.79 13.28
N THR A 203 -9.51 2.85 12.35
CA THR A 203 -9.66 3.11 10.90
C THR A 203 -11.08 3.58 10.58
N VAL A 204 -12.10 2.94 11.15
CA VAL A 204 -13.51 3.35 11.03
C VAL A 204 -13.72 4.78 11.55
N GLU A 205 -13.15 5.08 12.71
CA GLU A 205 -13.25 6.41 13.34
C GLU A 205 -12.58 7.50 12.50
N ARG A 206 -11.34 7.27 12.02
CA ARG A 206 -10.63 8.23 11.16
C ARG A 206 -11.37 8.43 9.83
N GLY A 207 -11.82 7.33 9.21
CA GLY A 207 -12.55 7.37 7.94
C GLY A 207 -13.89 8.12 8.02
N ALA A 208 -14.52 8.14 9.20
CA ALA A 208 -15.76 8.88 9.44
C ALA A 208 -15.64 10.37 9.12
N SER A 209 -14.44 10.96 9.27
CA SER A 209 -14.22 12.39 9.07
C SER A 209 -14.17 12.82 7.61
N ARG A 210 -13.74 11.93 6.71
CA ARG A 210 -13.50 12.25 5.28
C ARG A 210 -14.47 11.53 4.35
N ASN A 211 -14.88 10.32 4.69
CA ASN A 211 -15.64 9.42 3.81
C ASN A 211 -16.67 8.58 4.57
N ALA A 212 -17.42 9.19 5.50
CA ALA A 212 -18.42 8.49 6.32
C ALA A 212 -19.35 7.58 5.50
N ASN A 213 -19.91 8.06 4.39
CA ASN A 213 -20.78 7.26 3.54
C ASN A 213 -20.10 5.96 3.06
N LYS A 214 -18.88 6.04 2.55
CA LYS A 214 -18.19 4.87 2.00
C LYS A 214 -17.78 3.87 3.08
N MET A 215 -17.34 4.38 4.24
CA MET A 215 -17.01 3.55 5.40
C MET A 215 -18.26 2.86 5.95
N PHE A 216 -19.38 3.57 6.03
CA PHE A 216 -20.68 3.03 6.42
C PHE A 216 -21.12 1.90 5.49
N GLU A 217 -21.05 2.09 4.17
CA GLU A 217 -21.40 1.04 3.19
C GLU A 217 -20.56 -0.23 3.39
N ILE A 218 -19.27 -0.09 3.69
CA ILE A 218 -18.40 -1.24 3.99
C ILE A 218 -18.84 -1.91 5.30
N VAL A 219 -19.06 -1.16 6.38
CA VAL A 219 -19.49 -1.74 7.66
C VAL A 219 -20.84 -2.44 7.55
N LYS A 220 -21.77 -1.83 6.80
CA LYS A 220 -23.12 -2.35 6.55
C LYS A 220 -23.09 -3.68 5.82
N SER A 221 -22.23 -3.84 4.81
CA SER A 221 -22.14 -5.10 4.05
C SER A 221 -21.69 -6.29 4.91
N TYR A 222 -20.97 -6.03 6.00
CA TYR A 222 -20.58 -7.05 6.99
C TYR A 222 -21.45 -7.06 8.25
N THR A 223 -22.51 -6.24 8.33
CA THR A 223 -23.42 -6.12 9.49
C THR A 223 -22.72 -5.76 10.82
N ARG A 224 -21.58 -5.05 10.76
CA ARG A 224 -20.75 -4.70 11.93
C ARG A 224 -21.09 -3.35 12.54
N PHE A 225 -22.38 -3.14 12.80
CA PHE A 225 -22.91 -1.88 13.33
C PHE A 225 -22.31 -1.51 14.70
N ASP A 226 -21.82 -2.49 15.46
CA ASP A 226 -21.09 -2.28 16.71
C ASP A 226 -19.88 -1.34 16.57
N LEU A 227 -19.30 -1.24 15.37
CA LEU A 227 -18.14 -0.38 15.11
C LEU A 227 -18.48 1.09 14.83
N ILE A 228 -19.75 1.41 14.50
CA ILE A 228 -20.14 2.74 14.04
C ILE A 228 -21.21 3.42 14.89
N CYS A 229 -22.07 2.66 15.59
CA CYS A 229 -23.21 3.24 16.29
C CYS A 229 -22.84 4.14 17.48
N ALA A 230 -21.63 3.98 18.03
CA ALA A 230 -21.11 4.84 19.09
C ALA A 230 -20.46 6.13 18.57
N ILE A 231 -20.26 6.25 17.25
CA ILE A 231 -19.52 7.36 16.64
C ILE A 231 -20.51 8.39 16.10
N GLU A 232 -20.48 9.60 16.66
CA GLU A 232 -21.41 10.71 16.34
C GLU A 232 -21.52 10.99 14.84
N LYS A 233 -20.39 10.98 14.13
CA LYS A 233 -20.31 11.25 12.69
C LYS A 233 -21.14 10.31 11.82
N TYR A 234 -21.47 9.11 12.30
CA TYR A 234 -22.32 8.16 11.57
C TYR A 234 -23.80 8.28 11.94
N GLN A 235 -24.18 9.02 12.98
CA GLN A 235 -25.57 9.04 13.46
C GLN A 235 -26.57 9.45 12.36
N ALA A 236 -26.23 10.48 11.58
CA ALA A 236 -27.09 10.96 10.49
C ALA A 236 -27.37 9.91 9.40
N ILE A 237 -26.46 8.94 9.20
CA ILE A 237 -26.54 7.96 8.11
C ILE A 237 -26.96 6.57 8.65
N ALA A 238 -26.54 6.23 9.87
CA ALA A 238 -26.68 4.90 10.44
C ALA A 238 -27.82 4.75 11.47
N ALA A 239 -28.52 5.82 11.86
CA ALA A 239 -29.50 5.80 12.95
C ALA A 239 -30.53 4.67 12.84
N ALA A 240 -31.13 4.48 11.66
CA ALA A 240 -32.14 3.45 11.44
C ALA A 240 -31.57 2.03 11.60
N ASP A 241 -30.37 1.78 11.08
CA ASP A 241 -29.72 0.47 11.16
C ASP A 241 -29.20 0.19 12.58
N CYS A 242 -28.68 1.21 13.27
CA CYS A 242 -28.27 1.13 14.67
C CYS A 242 -29.45 0.85 15.62
N GLY A 243 -30.62 1.43 15.36
CA GLY A 243 -31.84 1.14 16.12
C GLY A 243 -32.25 -0.33 16.03
N LYS A 244 -32.32 -0.86 14.79
CA LYS A 244 -32.65 -2.28 14.53
C LYS A 244 -31.64 -3.23 15.17
N ALA A 245 -30.35 -2.91 15.11
CA ALA A 245 -29.30 -3.71 15.72
C ALA A 245 -29.45 -3.76 17.26
N ALA A 246 -29.78 -2.63 17.89
CA ALA A 246 -29.98 -2.55 19.34
C ALA A 246 -31.21 -3.35 19.80
N GLU A 247 -32.32 -3.31 19.04
CA GLU A 247 -33.52 -4.11 19.32
C GLU A 247 -33.25 -5.62 19.22
N THR A 248 -32.54 -6.03 18.16
CA THR A 248 -32.14 -7.44 17.96
C THR A 248 -31.27 -7.93 19.12
N ALA A 249 -30.31 -7.12 19.57
CA ALA A 249 -29.45 -7.45 20.71
C ALA A 249 -30.23 -7.56 22.04
N LYS A 250 -31.26 -6.72 22.25
CA LYS A 250 -32.15 -6.82 23.42
C LYS A 250 -32.99 -8.10 23.37
N SER A 251 -33.58 -8.41 22.21
CA SER A 251 -34.37 -9.64 22.02
C SER A 251 -33.54 -10.90 22.28
N ALA A 252 -32.30 -10.94 21.78
CA ALA A 252 -31.38 -12.05 22.00
C ALA A 252 -30.99 -12.24 23.48
N LYS A 253 -30.88 -11.16 24.26
CA LYS A 253 -30.61 -11.24 25.72
C LYS A 253 -31.84 -11.67 26.53
N SER A 254 -33.05 -11.39 26.06
CA SER A 254 -34.30 -11.79 26.70
C SER A 254 -34.72 -13.23 26.39
N ALA A 255 -34.16 -13.84 25.33
CA ALA A 255 -34.33 -15.25 25.05
C ALA A 255 -33.60 -16.09 26.13
N LYS A 256 -34.38 -16.63 27.08
CA LYS A 256 -33.89 -17.57 28.10
C LYS A 256 -33.12 -18.69 27.40
N PRO A 257 -31.87 -19.02 27.81
CA PRO A 257 -31.10 -20.07 27.17
C PRO A 257 -31.91 -21.38 27.23
N ALA A 258 -32.26 -21.91 26.07
CA ALA A 258 -32.91 -23.21 25.99
C ALA A 258 -31.99 -24.24 26.64
N ALA A 259 -32.53 -25.00 27.60
CA ALA A 259 -31.80 -26.04 28.30
C ALA A 259 -31.13 -26.97 27.27
N PRO A 260 -29.86 -27.38 27.49
CA PRO A 260 -29.16 -28.27 26.58
C PRO A 260 -29.96 -29.57 26.45
N THR A 261 -30.55 -29.80 25.28
CA THR A 261 -31.20 -31.06 24.97
C THR A 261 -30.10 -32.08 24.73
N ASN A 262 -29.87 -32.90 25.76
CA ASN A 262 -28.97 -34.04 25.74
C ASN A 262 -29.49 -35.09 24.74
N LYS A 263 -29.23 -34.89 23.45
CA LYS A 263 -29.39 -35.95 22.45
C LYS A 263 -28.15 -36.83 22.51
N GLY A 264 -28.26 -37.88 23.33
CA GLY A 264 -27.31 -38.96 23.37
C GLY A 264 -27.12 -39.54 21.97
N TYR A 265 -25.88 -39.52 21.50
CA TYR A 265 -25.43 -40.38 20.42
C TYR A 265 -25.51 -41.83 20.93
N ARG A 266 -26.50 -42.57 20.44
CA ARG A 266 -26.45 -44.04 20.43
C ARG A 266 -25.59 -44.47 19.25
N GLN A 267 -24.82 -45.51 19.53
CA GLN A 267 -23.69 -46.09 18.79
C GLN A 267 -23.96 -46.37 17.32
#